data_AF-A0A2S2NAU8-F1
#
_entry.id   AF-A0A2S2NAU8-F1
#
_cell.length_a   1.000
_cell.length_b   1.000
_cell.length_c   1.000
_cell.angle_alpha   90.00
_cell.angle_beta   90.00
_cell.angle_gamma   90.00
#
_symmetry.space_group_name_H-M   'P 1'
#
loop_
_entity.id
_entity.type
_entity.pdbx_description
1 polymer ?
#
loop_
_entity_poly.entity_id
_entity_poly.type
_entity_poly.pdbx_seq_one_letter_code
_entity_poly.pdbx_strand_id
1 'polypeptide(L)'
;MYTIQPSSSLIIYRIFMENIDAAKLSKALLQRYTEQIKPPVLSGGGIFYGLASNLWNILTLSTNVPVQTNQSPLSSLSISVLLILINHCTSPPPPKGNPYRTCIASLSDNLVVIYQFLGDNPDAPLSEEKTLLLYHLIHCNPSFKSFLLARTDIEVVLIPLLRTIYNTQSSRFQHMYMALIVLLILTEDQLFNKTVHSIILKGATWYQERVVSEISLGGLIILVTTRTAQYNLLKMRDKYLHIN
;
A
#
# COMPACT_ATOMS: atom_id res chain seq x y z
N MET A 1 -15.38 -9.16 19.98
CA MET A 1 -16.41 -8.25 20.51
C MET A 1 -17.10 -7.58 19.32
N TYR A 2 -18.28 -8.04 18.93
CA TYR A 2 -19.10 -7.36 17.93
C TYR A 2 -20.17 -6.55 18.67
N THR A 3 -20.12 -5.22 18.54
CA THR A 3 -21.09 -4.32 19.15
C THR A 3 -22.21 -4.02 18.15
N ILE A 4 -23.46 -4.08 18.61
CA ILE A 4 -24.67 -3.84 17.81
C ILE A 4 -24.90 -2.32 17.56
N GLN A 5 -24.08 -1.47 18.19
CA GLN A 5 -24.20 -0.02 18.09
C GLN A 5 -23.55 0.53 16.79
N PRO A 6 -24.18 1.50 16.12
CA PRO A 6 -23.58 2.15 14.96
C PRO A 6 -22.27 2.83 15.36
N SER A 7 -21.23 2.72 14.53
CA SER A 7 -19.87 3.19 14.85
C SER A 7 -19.82 4.67 15.25
N SER A 8 -20.79 5.48 14.82
CA SER A 8 -20.97 6.89 15.19
C SER A 8 -21.30 7.14 16.67
N SER A 9 -21.81 6.13 17.38
CA SER A 9 -22.18 6.21 18.80
C SER A 9 -21.04 5.82 19.75
N LEU A 10 -19.94 5.27 19.23
CA LEU A 10 -18.79 4.91 20.04
C LEU A 10 -18.03 6.16 20.47
N ILE A 11 -17.77 6.29 21.78
CA ILE A 11 -17.05 7.44 22.37
C ILE A 11 -15.64 7.55 21.78
N ILE A 12 -14.97 6.41 21.62
CA ILE A 12 -13.62 6.33 21.01
C ILE A 12 -13.66 6.90 19.58
N TYR A 13 -14.68 6.55 18.81
CA TYR A 13 -14.85 7.04 17.44
C TYR A 13 -15.03 8.57 17.40
N ARG A 14 -15.87 9.11 18.27
CA ARG A 14 -16.07 10.57 18.40
C ARG A 14 -14.76 11.27 18.72
N ILE A 15 -13.98 10.74 19.67
CA ILE A 15 -12.68 11.29 20.06
C ILE A 15 -11.69 11.29 18.89
N PHE A 16 -11.66 10.25 18.05
CA PHE A 16 -10.74 10.19 16.91
C PHE A 16 -11.17 11.04 15.71
N MET A 17 -12.48 11.20 15.46
CA MET A 17 -12.98 11.92 14.28
C MET A 17 -13.27 13.40 14.53
N GLU A 18 -13.54 13.80 15.78
CA GLU A 18 -13.72 15.21 16.16
C GLU A 18 -12.41 15.87 16.62
N ASN A 19 -11.29 15.14 16.59
CA ASN A 19 -10.01 15.63 17.08
C ASN A 19 -9.42 16.74 16.20
N ILE A 20 -9.03 17.84 16.83
CA ILE A 20 -8.33 18.97 16.19
C ILE A 20 -6.92 18.56 15.72
N ASP A 21 -6.28 17.62 16.41
CA ASP A 21 -4.94 17.13 16.12
C ASP A 21 -4.90 15.90 15.20
N ALA A 22 -6.04 15.52 14.58
CA ALA A 22 -6.11 14.39 13.65
C ALA A 22 -5.07 14.48 12.52
N ALA A 23 -4.78 15.70 12.03
CA ALA A 23 -3.76 15.96 11.02
C ALA A 23 -2.32 15.76 11.53
N LYS A 24 -2.05 16.04 12.81
CA LYS A 24 -0.72 15.77 13.41
C LYS A 24 -0.54 14.27 13.61
N LEU A 25 -1.60 13.58 14.02
CA LEU A 25 -1.60 12.14 14.22
C LEU A 25 -1.38 11.38 12.90
N SER A 26 -2.05 11.75 11.81
CA SER A 26 -1.81 11.15 10.50
C SER A 26 -0.37 11.35 10.01
N LYS A 27 0.18 12.57 10.16
CA LYS A 27 1.58 12.85 9.82
C LYS A 27 2.54 12.02 10.67
N ALA A 28 2.31 11.92 11.98
CA ALA A 28 3.14 11.12 12.88
C ALA A 28 3.08 9.62 12.59
N LEU A 29 1.89 9.08 12.27
CA LEU A 29 1.73 7.67 11.87
C LEU A 29 2.45 7.39 10.55
N LEU A 30 2.30 8.28 9.56
CA LEU A 30 2.98 8.14 8.27
C LEU A 30 4.50 8.23 8.44
N GLN A 31 4.98 9.17 9.26
CA GLN A 31 6.40 9.33 9.56
C GLN A 31 6.97 8.08 10.22
N ARG A 32 6.30 7.54 11.24
CA ARG A 32 6.70 6.28 11.90
C ARG A 32 6.69 5.09 10.95
N TYR A 33 5.77 5.09 9.99
CA TYR A 33 5.74 4.07 8.96
C TYR A 33 6.95 4.19 8.02
N THR A 34 7.27 5.39 7.55
CA THR A 34 8.43 5.64 6.68
C THR A 34 9.76 5.38 7.38
N GLU A 35 9.86 5.65 8.68
CA GLU A 35 11.10 5.47 9.45
C GLU A 35 11.38 4.01 9.82
N GLN A 36 10.37 3.11 9.74
CA GLN A 36 10.49 1.68 10.11
C GLN A 36 11.37 1.47 11.35
N ILE A 37 11.08 2.18 12.44
CA ILE A 37 11.89 2.13 13.66
C ILE A 37 12.03 0.67 14.07
N LYS A 38 13.24 0.12 13.90
CA LYS A 38 13.53 -1.27 14.22
C LYS A 38 13.29 -1.45 15.73
N PRO A 39 12.61 -2.53 16.16
CA PRO A 39 12.51 -2.80 17.59
C PRO A 39 13.92 -2.79 18.19
N PRO A 40 14.12 -2.12 19.33
CA PRO A 40 15.44 -2.01 19.92
C PRO A 40 16.00 -3.43 20.14
N VAL A 41 17.16 -3.71 19.55
CA VAL A 41 17.82 -5.02 19.63
C VAL A 41 18.29 -5.19 21.06
N LEU A 42 17.56 -5.96 21.86
CA LEU A 42 17.79 -6.00 23.30
C LEU A 42 18.26 -7.37 23.78
N SER A 43 19.59 -7.43 23.97
CA SER A 43 20.26 -8.35 24.89
C SER A 43 20.07 -7.81 26.32
N GLY A 44 19.17 -8.40 27.10
CA GLY A 44 18.98 -8.02 28.50
C GLY A 44 17.59 -8.40 29.04
N GLY A 45 17.50 -9.55 29.69
CA GLY A 45 16.25 -10.06 30.29
C GLY A 45 15.84 -9.26 31.52
N GLY A 46 14.65 -8.66 31.48
CA GLY A 46 13.98 -8.08 32.64
C GLY A 46 12.53 -8.56 32.76
N ILE A 47 11.90 -8.23 33.88
CA ILE A 47 10.56 -8.74 34.26
C ILE A 47 9.44 -8.01 33.49
N PHE A 48 9.66 -6.77 33.06
CA PHE A 48 8.72 -6.02 32.20
C PHE A 48 8.56 -6.62 30.79
N TYR A 49 9.45 -7.53 30.40
CA TYR A 49 9.47 -8.16 29.08
C TYR A 49 8.40 -9.25 28.98
N GLY A 50 8.18 -10.00 30.06
CA GLY A 50 7.11 -11.02 30.12
C GLY A 50 5.71 -10.39 30.08
N LEU A 51 5.56 -9.17 30.57
CA LEU A 51 4.29 -8.43 30.47
C LEU A 51 4.09 -7.87 29.07
N ALA A 52 5.12 -7.27 28.47
CA ALA A 52 5.04 -6.73 27.12
C ALA A 52 4.87 -7.82 26.05
N SER A 53 5.54 -8.97 26.16
CA SER A 53 5.36 -10.10 25.24
C SER A 53 3.95 -10.67 25.32
N ASN A 54 3.38 -10.73 26.53
CA ASN A 54 2.03 -11.26 26.73
C ASN A 54 0.98 -10.26 26.24
N LEU A 55 1.16 -8.96 26.49
CA LEU A 55 0.30 -7.92 25.92
C LEU A 55 0.39 -7.88 24.40
N TRP A 56 1.57 -8.06 23.83
CA TRP A 56 1.75 -8.11 22.37
C TRP A 56 1.06 -9.33 21.76
N ASN A 57 1.24 -10.52 22.34
CA ASN A 57 0.53 -11.74 21.89
C ASN A 57 -1.00 -11.62 22.00
N ILE A 58 -1.49 -10.89 23.01
CA ILE A 58 -2.92 -10.59 23.17
C ILE A 58 -3.38 -9.58 22.10
N LEU A 59 -2.59 -8.54 21.80
CA LEU A 59 -2.89 -7.55 20.77
C LEU A 59 -2.79 -8.10 19.34
N THR A 60 -1.87 -9.03 19.08
CA THR A 60 -1.70 -9.68 17.77
C THR A 60 -2.59 -10.90 17.56
N LEU A 61 -3.61 -11.07 18.42
CA LEU A 61 -4.68 -12.07 18.33
C LEU A 61 -4.20 -13.43 17.78
N SER A 62 -3.40 -14.14 18.59
CA SER A 62 -3.15 -15.58 18.41
C SER A 62 -2.67 -16.00 17.02
N THR A 63 -1.68 -15.31 16.45
CA THR A 63 -0.88 -15.89 15.38
C THR A 63 0.37 -16.50 16.01
N ASN A 64 0.43 -17.83 16.10
CA ASN A 64 1.59 -18.62 16.53
C ASN A 64 2.73 -18.55 15.49
N VAL A 65 3.11 -17.34 15.09
CA VAL A 65 4.22 -17.10 14.16
C VAL A 65 5.41 -16.66 15.01
N PRO A 66 6.54 -17.40 15.02
CA PRO A 66 7.74 -16.93 15.68
C PRO A 66 8.10 -15.57 15.08
N VAL A 67 8.18 -14.55 15.93
CA VAL A 67 8.50 -13.17 15.54
C VAL A 67 9.84 -13.19 14.80
N GLN A 68 9.79 -13.20 13.47
CA GLN A 68 10.97 -12.98 12.64
C GLN A 68 11.41 -11.54 12.90
N THR A 69 12.59 -11.40 13.49
CA THR A 69 13.22 -10.18 14.04
C THR A 69 13.53 -9.08 13.02
N ASN A 70 12.98 -9.16 11.80
CA ASN A 70 13.19 -8.22 10.70
C ASN A 70 11.97 -7.38 10.33
N GLN A 71 10.81 -7.64 10.92
CA GLN A 71 9.63 -6.80 10.70
C GLN A 71 9.50 -5.82 11.86
N SER A 72 9.23 -4.55 11.57
CA SER A 72 8.85 -3.54 12.55
C SER A 72 7.33 -3.60 12.71
N PRO A 73 6.77 -4.47 13.57
CA PRO A 73 5.33 -4.75 13.55
C PRO A 73 4.52 -3.54 14.04
N LEU A 74 5.15 -2.62 14.76
CA LEU A 74 4.53 -1.35 15.15
C LEU A 74 4.32 -0.43 13.94
N SER A 75 5.23 -0.46 12.96
CA SER A 75 5.09 0.37 11.75
C SER A 75 3.97 -0.17 10.86
N SER A 76 3.86 -1.49 10.66
CA SER A 76 2.74 -2.09 9.90
C SER A 76 1.39 -1.83 10.57
N LEU A 77 1.33 -1.87 11.91
CA LEU A 77 0.12 -1.47 12.65
C LEU A 77 -0.20 0.02 12.48
N SER A 78 0.81 0.90 12.46
CA SER A 78 0.59 2.33 12.31
C SER A 78 -0.05 2.69 10.95
N ILE A 79 0.40 2.05 9.87
CA ILE A 79 -0.18 2.25 8.55
C ILE A 79 -1.57 1.62 8.46
N SER A 80 -1.78 0.44 9.05
CA SER A 80 -3.10 -0.20 9.07
C SER A 80 -4.13 0.67 9.78
N VAL A 81 -3.78 1.24 10.93
CA VAL A 81 -4.63 2.19 11.67
C VAL A 81 -4.91 3.43 10.82
N LEU A 82 -3.88 4.00 10.19
CA LEU A 82 -4.05 5.15 9.30
C LEU A 82 -5.00 4.83 8.13
N LEU A 83 -4.82 3.68 7.47
CA LEU A 83 -5.66 3.23 6.36
C LEU A 83 -7.10 2.97 6.80
N ILE A 84 -7.33 2.41 7.98
CA ILE A 84 -8.67 2.24 8.55
C ILE A 84 -9.32 3.61 8.80
N LEU A 85 -8.60 4.55 9.41
CA LEU A 85 -9.11 5.90 9.70
C LEU A 85 -9.44 6.66 8.41
N ILE A 86 -8.62 6.51 7.37
CA ILE A 86 -8.86 7.08 6.05
C ILE A 86 -10.07 6.43 5.37
N ASN A 87 -10.17 5.10 5.38
CA ASN A 87 -11.23 4.36 4.71
C ASN A 87 -12.56 4.36 5.47
N HIS A 88 -12.60 4.88 6.69
CA HIS A 88 -13.84 4.92 7.46
C HIS A 88 -14.89 5.82 6.78
N CYS A 89 -16.01 5.23 6.38
CA CYS A 89 -17.08 5.88 5.62
C CYS A 89 -18.23 6.43 6.46
N THR A 90 -18.15 6.41 7.80
CA THR A 90 -19.16 7.10 8.61
C THR A 90 -18.82 8.58 8.67
N SER A 91 -19.24 9.37 7.68
CA SER A 91 -19.09 10.82 7.79
C SER A 91 -19.97 11.33 8.95
N PRO A 92 -19.49 12.23 9.83
CA PRO A 92 -20.40 13.17 10.47
C PRO A 92 -21.07 14.02 9.38
N PRO A 93 -22.29 14.57 9.62
CA PRO A 93 -23.01 15.34 8.62
C PRO A 93 -22.15 16.53 8.11
N PRO A 94 -22.29 16.93 6.84
CA PRO A 94 -21.59 18.09 6.29
C PRO A 94 -21.81 19.31 7.20
N PRO A 95 -20.77 20.12 7.49
CA PRO A 95 -19.64 20.45 6.59
C PRO A 95 -18.29 19.76 6.88
N LYS A 96 -18.19 18.90 7.90
CA LYS A 96 -16.91 18.30 8.31
C LYS A 96 -16.72 16.92 7.67
N GLY A 97 -16.04 16.87 6.52
CA GLY A 97 -15.59 15.59 5.93
C GLY A 97 -14.54 14.88 6.80
N ASN A 98 -14.10 13.68 6.39
CA ASN A 98 -13.09 12.92 7.13
C ASN A 98 -11.77 13.71 7.24
N PRO A 99 -11.33 14.09 8.46
CA PRO A 99 -10.13 14.92 8.66
C PRO A 99 -8.84 14.22 8.25
N TYR A 100 -8.80 12.89 8.25
CA TYR A 100 -7.65 12.12 7.80
C TYR A 100 -7.51 12.19 6.28
N ARG A 101 -8.63 12.17 5.53
CA ARG A 101 -8.62 12.33 4.07
C ARG A 101 -8.18 13.72 3.64
N THR A 102 -8.65 14.77 4.31
CA THR A 102 -8.23 16.14 4.02
C THR A 102 -6.75 16.35 4.35
N CYS A 103 -6.24 15.71 5.39
CA CYS A 103 -4.80 15.74 5.71
C CYS A 103 -3.95 15.02 4.64
N ILE A 104 -4.38 13.87 4.13
CA ILE A 104 -3.65 13.17 3.07
C ILE A 104 -3.67 13.99 1.78
N ALA A 105 -4.79 14.65 1.47
CA ALA A 105 -4.93 15.52 0.32
C ALA A 105 -4.04 16.77 0.40
N SER A 106 -3.84 17.32 1.61
CA SER A 106 -3.00 18.50 1.86
C SER A 106 -1.53 18.17 2.14
N LEU A 107 -1.14 16.89 2.06
CA LEU A 107 0.24 16.48 2.32
C LEU A 107 1.16 16.92 1.18
N SER A 108 1.96 17.96 1.40
CA SER A 108 3.03 18.41 0.50
C SER A 108 4.43 18.03 0.97
N ASP A 109 4.57 17.71 2.26
CA ASP A 109 5.85 17.45 2.90
C ASP A 109 6.25 15.97 2.74
N ASN A 110 7.55 15.68 2.66
CA ASN A 110 8.12 14.32 2.66
C ASN A 110 7.73 13.39 1.48
N LEU A 111 7.25 13.93 0.35
CA LEU A 111 6.86 13.11 -0.81
C LEU A 111 8.00 12.25 -1.36
N VAL A 112 9.24 12.78 -1.35
CA VAL A 112 10.44 12.05 -1.79
C VAL A 112 10.73 10.86 -0.87
N VAL A 113 10.62 11.05 0.45
CA VAL A 113 10.84 9.99 1.45
C VAL A 113 9.81 8.88 1.30
N ILE A 114 8.54 9.25 1.10
CA ILE A 114 7.46 8.29 0.86
C ILE A 114 7.72 7.50 -0.45
N TYR A 115 8.16 8.18 -1.50
CA TYR A 115 8.49 7.54 -2.77
C TYR A 115 9.64 6.54 -2.64
N GLN A 116 10.74 6.92 -1.98
CA GLN A 116 11.87 6.03 -1.70
C GLN A 116 11.43 4.85 -0.84
N PHE A 117 10.60 5.10 0.17
CA PHE A 117 10.06 4.06 1.03
C PHE A 117 9.19 3.03 0.29
N LEU A 118 8.40 3.48 -0.69
CA LEU A 118 7.63 2.59 -1.55
C LEU A 118 8.53 1.69 -2.39
N GLY A 119 9.69 2.20 -2.81
CA GLY A 119 10.70 1.52 -3.61
C GLY A 119 11.82 0.80 -2.85
N ASP A 120 11.77 0.81 -1.52
CA ASP A 120 12.85 0.34 -0.62
C ASP A 120 13.35 -1.09 -0.90
N ASN A 121 12.50 -1.94 -1.47
CA ASN A 121 12.87 -3.29 -1.92
C ASN A 121 12.44 -3.51 -3.37
N PRO A 122 13.28 -3.18 -4.37
CA PRO A 122 12.92 -3.31 -5.79
C PRO A 122 12.74 -4.76 -6.25
N ASP A 123 13.34 -5.72 -5.53
CA ASP A 123 13.27 -7.14 -5.85
C ASP A 123 12.06 -7.86 -5.26
N ALA A 124 11.40 -7.26 -4.28
CA ALA A 124 10.22 -7.83 -3.64
C ALA A 124 8.93 -7.30 -4.30
N PRO A 125 7.83 -8.08 -4.29
CA PRO A 125 6.52 -7.52 -4.60
C PRO A 125 6.14 -6.44 -3.59
N LEU A 126 5.44 -5.41 -4.05
CA LEU A 126 4.91 -4.36 -3.19
C LEU A 126 3.89 -4.95 -2.20
N SER A 127 4.07 -4.73 -0.90
CA SER A 127 3.13 -5.17 0.16
C SER A 127 1.75 -4.56 -0.02
N GLU A 128 0.70 -5.24 0.46
CA GLU A 128 -0.70 -4.79 0.38
C GLU A 128 -0.91 -3.41 1.01
N GLU A 129 -0.32 -3.18 2.19
CA GLU A 129 -0.36 -1.88 2.88
C GLU A 129 0.24 -0.75 2.04
N LYS A 130 1.39 -1.02 1.40
CA LYS A 130 2.08 -0.06 0.53
C LYS A 130 1.27 0.21 -0.75
N THR A 131 0.68 -0.81 -1.36
CA THR A 131 -0.19 -0.67 -2.53
C THR A 131 -1.44 0.16 -2.20
N LEU A 132 -2.06 -0.06 -1.04
CA LEU A 132 -3.25 0.67 -0.62
C LEU A 132 -2.94 2.13 -0.27
N LEU A 133 -1.80 2.36 0.41
CA LEU A 133 -1.29 3.72 0.64
C LEU A 133 -1.03 4.44 -0.68
N LEU A 134 -0.35 3.79 -1.63
CA LEU A 134 -0.07 4.34 -2.95
C LEU A 134 -1.37 4.70 -3.69
N TYR A 135 -2.36 3.80 -3.69
CA TYR A 135 -3.68 4.06 -4.24
C TYR A 135 -4.33 5.30 -3.62
N HIS A 136 -4.30 5.41 -2.28
CA HIS A 136 -4.90 6.55 -1.60
C HIS A 136 -4.17 7.87 -1.87
N LEU A 137 -2.84 7.85 -1.92
CA LEU A 137 -2.05 9.03 -2.24
C LEU A 137 -2.31 9.51 -3.67
N ILE A 138 -2.35 8.60 -4.65
CA ILE A 138 -2.64 8.96 -6.04
C ILE A 138 -4.07 9.52 -6.18
N HIS A 139 -5.04 8.92 -5.51
CA HIS A 139 -6.45 9.29 -5.65
C HIS A 139 -6.82 10.57 -4.88
N CYS A 140 -6.30 10.75 -3.67
CA CYS A 140 -6.69 11.87 -2.81
C CYS A 140 -5.72 13.06 -2.86
N ASN A 141 -4.46 12.87 -3.26
CA ASN A 141 -3.45 13.91 -3.25
C ASN A 141 -2.98 14.26 -4.68
N PRO A 142 -3.49 15.37 -5.26
CA PRO A 142 -3.11 15.78 -6.61
C PRO A 142 -1.62 16.15 -6.70
N SER A 143 -1.04 16.73 -5.64
CA SER A 143 0.37 17.10 -5.58
C SER A 143 1.27 15.87 -5.67
N PHE A 144 0.94 14.80 -4.93
CA PHE A 144 1.67 13.54 -5.01
C PHE A 144 1.49 12.87 -6.38
N LYS A 145 0.28 12.88 -6.96
CA LYS A 145 0.03 12.35 -8.30
C LYS A 145 0.91 13.07 -9.33
N SER A 146 0.90 14.40 -9.37
CA SER A 146 1.74 15.18 -10.28
C SER A 146 3.23 14.96 -10.04
N PHE A 147 3.66 14.89 -8.78
CA PHE A 147 5.04 14.56 -8.43
C PHE A 147 5.46 13.19 -8.97
N LEU A 148 4.62 12.18 -8.79
CA LEU A 148 4.89 10.80 -9.24
C LEU A 148 4.94 10.70 -10.77
N LEU A 149 4.02 11.36 -11.48
CA LEU A 149 3.96 11.35 -12.95
C LEU A 149 5.13 12.09 -13.60
N ALA A 150 5.71 13.09 -12.93
CA ALA A 150 6.84 13.86 -13.43
C ALA A 150 8.22 13.18 -13.20
N ARG A 151 8.27 12.05 -12.46
CA ARG A 151 9.54 11.39 -12.12
C ARG A 151 10.06 10.53 -13.27
N THR A 152 11.38 10.59 -13.47
CA THR A 152 12.09 9.79 -14.49
C THR A 152 12.50 8.41 -14.00
N ASP A 153 12.60 8.21 -12.69
CA ASP A 153 13.02 6.96 -12.01
C ASP A 153 11.82 6.08 -11.60
N ILE A 154 10.69 6.25 -12.27
CA ILE A 154 9.40 5.63 -11.93
C ILE A 154 9.46 4.09 -11.86
N GLU A 155 10.47 3.45 -12.47
CA GLU A 155 10.74 2.02 -12.33
C GLU A 155 10.89 1.55 -10.88
N VAL A 156 11.34 2.42 -9.98
CA VAL A 156 11.53 2.11 -8.54
C VAL A 156 10.24 1.67 -7.87
N VAL A 157 9.08 2.21 -8.29
CA VAL A 157 7.75 1.82 -7.78
C VAL A 157 7.04 0.87 -8.74
N LEU A 158 7.20 1.06 -10.05
CA LEU A 158 6.57 0.22 -11.07
C LEU A 158 7.06 -1.22 -11.07
N ILE A 159 8.35 -1.47 -10.88
CA ILE A 159 8.88 -2.85 -10.88
C ILE A 159 8.28 -3.66 -9.73
N PRO A 160 8.30 -3.21 -8.46
CA PRO A 160 7.61 -3.89 -7.37
C PRO A 160 6.10 -4.09 -7.62
N LEU A 161 5.43 -3.09 -8.22
CA LEU A 161 4.00 -3.17 -8.55
C LEU A 161 3.73 -4.24 -9.61
N LEU A 162 4.54 -4.30 -10.67
CA LEU A 162 4.45 -5.31 -11.72
C LEU A 162 4.77 -6.70 -11.19
N ARG A 163 5.75 -6.83 -10.29
CA ARG A 163 6.03 -8.09 -9.58
C ARG A 163 4.83 -8.53 -8.73
N THR A 164 4.11 -7.61 -8.07
CA THR A 164 2.87 -7.95 -7.34
C THR A 164 1.82 -8.53 -8.29
N ILE A 165 1.61 -7.90 -9.46
CA ILE A 165 0.67 -8.38 -10.47
C ILE A 165 1.10 -9.75 -11.02
N TYR A 166 2.39 -9.94 -11.29
CA TYR A 166 2.95 -11.16 -11.86
C TYR A 166 2.95 -12.35 -10.88
N ASN A 167 3.29 -12.11 -9.60
CA ASN A 167 3.43 -13.14 -8.57
C ASN A 167 2.10 -13.54 -7.93
N THR A 168 0.98 -12.92 -8.29
CA THR A 168 -0.30 -13.20 -7.64
C THR A 168 -0.78 -14.62 -7.98
N GLN A 169 -0.89 -15.44 -6.94
CA GLN A 169 -1.55 -16.74 -6.96
C GLN A 169 -3.05 -16.57 -6.68
N SER A 170 -3.85 -17.61 -6.95
CA SER A 170 -5.31 -17.57 -6.82
C SER A 170 -5.89 -17.26 -5.42
N SER A 171 -5.07 -17.02 -4.40
CA SER A 171 -5.52 -16.63 -3.06
C SER A 171 -5.51 -15.12 -2.80
N ARG A 172 -4.78 -14.32 -3.59
CA ARG A 172 -4.57 -12.87 -3.33
C ARG A 172 -5.06 -11.96 -4.47
N PHE A 173 -6.19 -12.30 -5.09
CA PHE A 173 -6.74 -11.53 -6.21
C PHE A 173 -7.06 -10.07 -5.86
N GLN A 174 -7.49 -9.80 -4.64
CA GLN A 174 -7.84 -8.45 -4.19
C GLN A 174 -6.64 -7.50 -4.29
N HIS A 175 -5.48 -7.94 -3.82
CA HIS A 175 -4.24 -7.17 -3.88
C HIS A 175 -3.77 -6.96 -5.33
N MET A 176 -3.91 -7.97 -6.20
CA MET A 176 -3.66 -7.83 -7.64
C MET A 176 -4.56 -6.79 -8.30
N TYR A 177 -5.88 -6.82 -8.02
CA TYR A 177 -6.80 -5.85 -8.58
C TYR A 177 -6.49 -4.43 -8.11
N MET A 178 -6.12 -4.24 -6.84
CA MET A 178 -5.67 -2.94 -6.34
C MET A 178 -4.43 -2.45 -7.10
N ALA A 179 -3.45 -3.33 -7.34
CA ALA A 179 -2.27 -2.99 -8.12
C ALA A 179 -2.59 -2.66 -9.59
N LEU A 180 -3.55 -3.39 -10.20
CA LEU A 180 -4.04 -3.11 -11.55
C LEU A 180 -4.77 -1.76 -11.63
N ILE A 181 -5.56 -1.40 -10.62
CA ILE A 181 -6.22 -0.09 -10.55
C ILE A 181 -5.18 1.03 -10.46
N VAL A 182 -4.16 0.87 -9.60
CA VAL A 182 -3.05 1.83 -9.51
C VAL A 182 -2.35 1.98 -10.85
N LEU A 183 -2.03 0.86 -11.50
CA LEU A 183 -1.40 0.85 -12.82
C LEU A 183 -2.27 1.57 -13.86
N LEU A 184 -3.60 1.31 -13.85
CA LEU A 184 -4.56 1.94 -14.75
C LEU A 184 -4.57 3.47 -14.59
N ILE A 185 -4.64 3.96 -13.34
CA ILE A 185 -4.64 5.40 -13.04
C ILE A 185 -3.35 6.07 -13.53
N LEU A 186 -2.20 5.38 -13.44
CA LEU A 186 -0.93 5.91 -13.93
C LEU A 186 -0.86 5.94 -15.47
N THR A 187 -1.32 4.87 -16.13
CA THR A 187 -1.32 4.76 -17.60
C THR A 187 -2.30 5.69 -18.30
N GLU A 188 -3.21 6.33 -17.57
CA GLU A 188 -4.09 7.38 -18.12
C GLU A 188 -3.29 8.61 -18.58
N ASP A 189 -2.14 8.88 -17.97
CA ASP A 189 -1.32 10.06 -18.27
C ASP A 189 -0.37 9.84 -19.46
N GLN A 190 -0.38 10.78 -20.42
CA GLN A 190 0.43 10.68 -21.62
C GLN A 190 1.94 10.86 -21.37
N LEU A 191 2.34 11.70 -20.41
CA LEU A 191 3.75 11.94 -20.09
C LEU A 191 4.36 10.70 -19.42
N PHE A 192 3.59 10.09 -18.52
CA PHE A 192 3.95 8.81 -17.91
C PHE A 192 4.18 7.73 -18.98
N ASN A 193 3.26 7.56 -19.92
CA ASN A 193 3.40 6.55 -20.98
C ASN A 193 4.67 6.76 -21.82
N LYS A 194 4.99 8.01 -22.19
CA LYS A 194 6.24 8.33 -22.91
C LYS A 194 7.47 7.99 -22.07
N THR A 195 7.47 8.35 -20.79
CA THR A 195 8.59 8.11 -19.87
C THR A 195 8.84 6.61 -19.72
N VAL A 196 7.80 5.83 -19.49
CA VAL A 196 7.90 4.38 -19.28
C VAL A 196 8.36 3.64 -20.53
N HIS A 197 8.01 4.10 -21.73
CA HIS A 197 8.57 3.52 -22.96
C HIS A 197 10.03 3.92 -23.23
N SER A 198 10.50 5.03 -22.66
CA SER A 198 11.90 5.48 -22.81
C SER A 198 12.89 4.75 -21.88
N ILE A 199 12.42 4.19 -20.77
CA ILE A 199 13.25 3.47 -19.80
C ILE A 199 13.52 2.06 -20.32
N ILE A 200 14.79 1.75 -20.60
CA ILE A 200 15.23 0.43 -21.07
C ILE A 200 15.76 -0.39 -19.89
N LEU A 201 15.16 -1.54 -19.65
CA LEU A 201 15.57 -2.49 -18.62
C LEU A 201 16.48 -3.56 -19.22
N LYS A 202 17.65 -3.76 -18.59
CA LYS A 202 18.58 -4.85 -18.92
C LYS A 202 18.10 -6.13 -18.24
N GLY A 203 17.23 -6.88 -18.92
CA GLY A 203 16.76 -8.20 -18.53
C GLY A 203 16.00 -8.29 -17.19
N ALA A 204 14.67 -8.43 -17.24
CA ALA A 204 13.87 -8.73 -16.06
C ALA A 204 14.06 -10.20 -15.62
N THR A 205 15.01 -10.47 -14.71
CA THR A 205 15.35 -11.82 -14.22
C THR A 205 14.18 -12.58 -13.58
N TRP A 206 13.15 -11.87 -13.13
CA TRP A 206 11.94 -12.42 -12.53
C TRP A 206 10.88 -12.84 -13.57
N TYR A 207 11.00 -12.42 -14.82
CA TYR A 207 10.07 -12.79 -15.89
C TYR A 207 10.49 -14.14 -16.49
N GLN A 208 9.73 -15.18 -16.22
CA GLN A 208 10.15 -16.56 -16.51
C GLN A 208 9.66 -17.12 -17.85
N GLU A 209 8.74 -16.46 -18.55
CA GLU A 209 8.13 -17.05 -19.76
C GLU A 209 9.00 -16.89 -21.02
N ARG A 210 9.77 -15.81 -21.13
CA ARG A 210 10.70 -15.57 -22.23
C ARG A 210 11.94 -14.86 -21.72
N VAL A 211 13.11 -15.27 -22.21
CA VAL A 211 14.36 -14.53 -22.00
C VAL A 211 14.28 -13.25 -22.81
N VAL A 212 14.00 -12.14 -22.14
CA VAL A 212 14.00 -10.82 -22.77
C VAL A 212 15.30 -10.12 -22.37
N SER A 213 16.25 -10.01 -23.30
CA SER A 213 17.57 -9.43 -23.07
C SER A 213 17.48 -7.93 -22.78
N GLU A 214 16.68 -7.20 -23.54
CA GLU A 214 16.39 -5.78 -23.34
C GLU A 214 14.91 -5.50 -23.64
N ILE A 215 14.22 -4.82 -22.73
CA ILE A 215 12.83 -4.42 -22.91
C ILE A 215 12.61 -3.02 -22.34
N SER A 216 11.76 -2.22 -22.98
CA SER A 216 11.27 -1.01 -22.33
C SER A 216 10.38 -1.36 -21.14
N LEU A 217 10.37 -0.53 -20.10
CA LEU A 217 9.47 -0.70 -18.97
C LEU A 217 8.00 -0.73 -19.44
N GLY A 218 7.64 0.06 -20.46
CA GLY A 218 6.31 0.03 -21.06
C GLY A 218 6.00 -1.27 -21.79
N GLY A 219 6.98 -1.87 -22.48
CA GLY A 219 6.83 -3.22 -23.02
C GLY A 219 6.56 -4.26 -21.93
N LEU A 220 7.26 -4.14 -20.80
CA LEU A 220 7.07 -5.03 -19.65
C LEU A 220 5.68 -4.87 -19.01
N ILE A 221 5.15 -3.65 -18.90
CA ILE A 221 3.77 -3.39 -18.46
C ILE A 221 2.77 -4.11 -19.35
N ILE A 222 2.88 -3.96 -20.68
CA ILE A 222 1.98 -4.61 -21.63
C ILE A 222 2.05 -6.13 -21.51
N LEU A 223 3.26 -6.66 -21.33
CA LEU A 223 3.48 -8.09 -21.23
C LEU A 223 2.81 -8.68 -19.96
N VAL A 224 3.06 -8.07 -18.81
CA VAL A 224 2.48 -8.49 -17.54
C VAL A 224 0.96 -8.36 -17.56
N THR A 225 0.42 -7.24 -18.05
CA THR A 225 -1.04 -7.04 -18.11
C THR A 225 -1.72 -8.01 -19.07
N THR A 226 -1.12 -8.28 -20.24
CA THR A 226 -1.63 -9.27 -21.20
C THR A 226 -1.65 -10.66 -20.60
N ARG A 227 -0.57 -11.09 -19.94
CA ARG A 227 -0.52 -12.35 -19.20
C ARG A 227 -1.61 -12.42 -18.13
N THR A 228 -1.78 -11.37 -17.34
CA THR A 228 -2.81 -11.32 -16.29
C THR A 228 -4.22 -11.41 -16.88
N ALA A 229 -4.48 -10.74 -18.00
CA ALA A 229 -5.75 -10.84 -18.73
C ALA A 229 -5.98 -12.26 -19.27
N GLN A 230 -4.98 -12.87 -19.89
CA GLN A 230 -5.04 -14.26 -20.36
C GLN A 230 -5.30 -15.24 -19.22
N TYR A 231 -4.61 -15.08 -18.08
CA TYR A 231 -4.83 -15.92 -16.90
C TYR A 231 -6.25 -15.77 -16.35
N ASN A 232 -6.78 -14.54 -16.29
CA ASN A 232 -8.14 -14.28 -15.85
C ASN A 232 -9.16 -14.94 -16.81
N LEU A 233 -9.02 -14.71 -18.12
CA LEU A 233 -9.91 -15.27 -19.15
C LEU A 233 -9.88 -16.80 -19.22
N LEU A 234 -8.70 -17.42 -19.12
CA LEU A 234 -8.53 -18.87 -19.33
C LEU A 234 -8.78 -19.71 -18.08
N LYS A 235 -8.49 -19.19 -16.88
CA LYS A 235 -8.52 -19.97 -15.63
C LYS A 235 -9.66 -19.59 -14.69
N MET A 236 -10.14 -18.34 -14.75
CA MET A 236 -11.22 -17.87 -13.87
C MET A 236 -12.60 -17.89 -14.53
N ARG A 237 -12.69 -18.22 -15.85
CA ARG A 237 -13.92 -18.33 -16.66
C ARG A 237 -15.03 -17.47 -16.03
N ASP A 238 -14.80 -16.18 -16.09
CA ASP A 238 -15.41 -15.14 -15.27
C ASP A 238 -16.88 -15.46 -14.92
N LYS A 239 -17.11 -15.73 -13.63
CA LYS A 239 -18.44 -16.06 -13.06
C LYS A 239 -19.48 -14.96 -13.35
N TYR A 240 -19.05 -13.76 -13.72
CA TYR A 240 -19.92 -12.62 -14.02
C TYR A 240 -20.17 -12.40 -15.52
N LEU A 241 -19.47 -13.11 -16.41
CA LEU A 241 -19.60 -12.94 -17.88
C LEU A 241 -20.61 -13.91 -18.52
N HIS A 242 -21.25 -14.77 -17.71
CA HIS A 242 -22.23 -15.76 -18.17
C HIS A 242 -23.66 -15.52 -17.66
N ILE A 243 -23.97 -14.33 -17.17
CA ILE A 243 -25.33 -13.96 -16.76
C ILE A 243 -25.85 -12.89 -17.71
N ASN A 244 -26.25 -13.31 -18.91
CA ASN A 244 -27.14 -12.58 -19.80
C ASN A 244 -28.05 -13.59 -20.50
#